data_AF-A0A2M8GJW4-F1
#
_entry.id   AF-A0A2M8GJW4-F1
#
_cell.length_a   1.000
_cell.length_b   1.000
_cell.length_c   1.000
_cell.angle_alpha   90.00
_cell.angle_beta   90.00
_cell.angle_gamma   90.00
#
_symmetry.space_group_name_H-M   'P 1'
#
loop_
_entity.id
_entity.type
_entity.pdbx_description
1 polymer ?
#
loop_
_entity_poly.entity_id
_entity_poly.type
_entity_poly.pdbx_seq_one_letter_code
_entity_poly.pdbx_strand_id
1 'polypeptide(L)'
;MTSWTALDLDYVKIGDGLWSDNTQNKIIFLPGMGGSWNERAMVLNEAVAQSDWRMTPFVKNYDLLFEGFEDNGLVKDTDYFVYNYDWRKPLADQVTDFNNYVVGLGVTGNEKVDVVGHSLGGIVGRIWTQENPDKVGKVITLASPNAGAVKVYEMWNGAKISDSVDPGSIALNVLLALQKKNNQTSVETIRAYVPALKDLLPTFNYLKKGGTVVVPPFNNYLNDKNTSISSIFSQLQTITGIGFKTKEWINLTNRTVFDNVLGRWEQGRPASYVKTDGDATVLKKSASFVGDGNINVVANHGNVPDKSVNLVLTELGLGKTIATVVNSNFNGAVFYMGSPALMKVNCGSGDITETDGFVWMANKNIVDCMVKLTGTANGVYHLVMGNSADDESWKYTEGNISVGDTKNISVNVVDFWYEQMLRETNSLLVTYPTNTNLNNMKMAINTKNRINLINSYILFRKQKLETIITWRMVNYLERIINIEIPSPTSIVFSKQKKLALSYKSLADKTALLQQRRKKYPNIWQSLNYDQGRELLTNPNYGKYVLAEKIFGIVWY
;
A
#
# COMPACT_ATOMS: atom_id res chain seq x y z
N MET A 1 33.22 -18.16 57.74
CA MET A 1 33.56 -17.13 56.73
C MET A 1 33.33 -17.75 55.37
N THR A 2 32.22 -17.39 54.71
CA THR A 2 31.94 -17.78 53.32
C THR A 2 32.17 -16.55 52.45
N SER A 3 33.23 -16.61 51.64
CA SER A 3 33.62 -15.56 50.72
C SER A 3 32.71 -15.57 49.49
N TRP A 4 32.03 -14.46 49.23
CA TRP A 4 31.43 -14.19 47.93
C TRP A 4 32.56 -13.91 46.93
N THR A 5 32.79 -14.80 45.97
CA THR A 5 33.92 -14.71 45.02
C THR A 5 33.54 -14.19 43.64
N ALA A 6 32.29 -13.79 43.39
CA ALA A 6 31.94 -13.11 42.16
C ALA A 6 30.68 -12.24 42.36
N LEU A 7 30.82 -10.95 42.05
CA LEU A 7 29.73 -10.01 41.88
C LEU A 7 29.69 -9.71 40.38
N ASP A 8 28.69 -10.24 39.67
CA ASP A 8 28.51 -10.00 38.24
C ASP A 8 27.73 -8.69 38.06
N LEU A 9 28.42 -7.65 37.60
CA LEU A 9 27.92 -6.28 37.45
C LEU A 9 27.93 -5.91 35.97
N ASP A 10 26.75 -5.90 35.35
CA ASP A 10 26.60 -5.63 33.91
C ASP A 10 26.84 -4.13 33.57
N TYR A 11 26.46 -3.21 34.46
CA TYR A 11 26.96 -1.83 34.49
C TYR A 11 26.72 -1.14 35.84
N VAL A 12 27.44 -0.03 36.10
CA VAL A 12 27.25 0.85 37.26
C VAL A 12 26.80 2.23 36.78
N LYS A 13 25.63 2.68 37.21
CA LYS A 13 25.16 4.06 37.00
C LYS A 13 25.56 4.92 38.20
N ILE A 14 26.44 5.89 37.99
CA ILE A 14 26.84 6.85 39.04
C ILE A 14 25.97 8.10 38.88
N GLY A 15 25.17 8.41 39.90
CA GLY A 15 24.34 9.61 39.99
C GLY A 15 24.72 10.45 41.21
N ASP A 16 24.49 11.76 41.12
CA ASP A 16 24.86 12.84 42.05
C ASP A 16 24.00 12.95 43.32
N GLY A 17 23.44 11.82 43.79
CA GLY A 17 22.80 11.73 45.11
C GLY A 17 21.40 12.35 45.22
N LEU A 18 20.80 12.78 44.11
CA LEU A 18 19.37 13.09 44.02
C LEU A 18 18.63 11.94 43.32
N TRP A 19 18.36 10.86 44.05
CA TRP A 19 17.41 9.85 43.60
C TRP A 19 16.00 10.45 43.71
N SER A 20 15.61 11.29 42.74
CA SER A 20 14.18 11.36 42.42
C SER A 20 13.79 10.00 41.89
N ASP A 21 12.71 9.44 42.42
CA ASP A 21 12.06 8.19 42.00
C ASP A 21 11.41 8.38 40.60
N ASN A 22 12.17 8.94 39.65
CA ASN A 22 11.74 9.28 38.31
C ASN A 22 12.10 8.10 37.41
N THR A 23 11.50 6.94 37.69
CA THR A 23 11.54 5.80 36.77
C THR A 23 10.72 6.18 35.54
N GLN A 24 11.42 6.67 34.52
CA GLN A 24 10.84 6.89 33.20
C GLN A 24 10.09 5.62 32.77
N ASN A 25 8.83 5.76 32.37
CA ASN A 25 8.07 4.63 31.84
C ASN A 25 8.77 4.10 30.58
N LYS A 26 8.72 2.77 30.37
CA LYS A 26 9.15 2.20 29.09
C LYS A 26 8.30 2.78 27.96
N ILE A 27 8.91 3.11 26.84
CA ILE A 27 8.22 3.68 25.68
C ILE A 27 7.97 2.60 24.63
N ILE A 28 6.77 2.51 24.08
CA ILE A 28 6.45 1.60 22.97
C ILE A 28 6.01 2.42 21.77
N PHE A 29 6.77 2.31 20.68
CA PHE A 29 6.47 2.95 19.41
C PHE A 29 5.71 2.03 18.45
N LEU A 30 4.62 2.52 17.86
CA LEU A 30 3.80 1.82 16.87
C LEU A 30 3.85 2.58 15.53
N PRO A 31 4.46 2.01 14.47
CA PRO A 31 4.45 2.62 13.15
C PRO A 31 3.05 2.61 12.52
N GLY A 32 2.88 3.46 11.50
CA GLY A 32 1.67 3.49 10.67
C GLY A 32 1.58 2.33 9.67
N MET A 33 0.47 2.29 8.93
CA MET A 33 0.25 1.34 7.83
C MET A 33 1.43 1.35 6.85
N GLY A 34 1.92 0.17 6.47
CA GLY A 34 3.08 0.01 5.59
C GLY A 34 4.44 0.32 6.25
N GLY A 35 4.46 0.60 7.55
CA GLY A 35 5.69 0.74 8.33
C GLY A 35 6.31 -0.58 8.77
N SER A 36 5.56 -1.68 8.69
CA SER A 36 6.06 -3.02 9.04
C SER A 36 5.90 -3.99 7.88
N TRP A 37 6.89 -4.88 7.72
CA TRP A 37 6.91 -5.89 6.66
C TRP A 37 7.34 -7.25 7.19
N ASN A 38 6.76 -8.30 6.58
CA ASN A 38 7.21 -9.67 6.70
C ASN A 38 6.93 -10.37 5.36
N GLU A 39 7.97 -10.87 4.69
CA GLU A 39 7.83 -11.46 3.35
C GLU A 39 6.86 -12.63 3.31
N ARG A 40 6.95 -13.58 4.25
CA ARG A 40 6.09 -14.77 4.27
C ARG A 40 4.63 -14.40 4.46
N ALA A 41 4.34 -13.46 5.35
CA ALA A 41 2.99 -12.95 5.56
C ALA A 41 2.47 -12.16 4.35
N MET A 42 3.31 -11.33 3.73
CA MET A 42 2.92 -10.40 2.65
C MET A 42 2.85 -11.05 1.27
N VAL A 43 3.75 -12.00 0.97
CA VAL A 43 3.89 -12.64 -0.35
C VAL A 43 3.18 -13.98 -0.38
N LEU A 44 3.39 -14.80 0.65
CA LEU A 44 2.93 -16.19 0.71
C LEU A 44 1.61 -16.34 1.47
N ASN A 45 1.13 -15.28 2.14
CA ASN A 45 -0.07 -15.28 2.97
C ASN A 45 0.00 -16.31 4.11
N GLU A 46 1.20 -16.50 4.66
CA GLU A 46 1.44 -17.44 5.76
C GLU A 46 1.24 -16.77 7.12
N ALA A 47 0.81 -17.55 8.11
CA ALA A 47 0.84 -17.13 9.50
C ALA A 47 2.29 -17.15 10.01
N VAL A 48 2.72 -16.05 10.63
CA VAL A 48 4.08 -15.86 11.16
C VAL A 48 4.03 -15.34 12.60
N ALA A 49 5.12 -15.49 13.34
CA ALA A 49 5.18 -14.99 14.70
C ALA A 49 5.27 -13.45 14.71
N GLN A 50 4.77 -12.84 15.79
CA GLN A 50 4.87 -11.39 15.99
C GLN A 50 6.33 -10.91 15.97
N SER A 51 7.25 -11.72 16.48
CA SER A 51 8.69 -11.49 16.47
C SER A 51 9.34 -11.54 15.08
N ASP A 52 8.61 -11.93 14.02
CA ASP A 52 9.14 -12.02 12.66
C ASP A 52 8.88 -10.74 11.85
N TRP A 53 8.10 -9.80 12.39
CA TRP A 53 7.82 -8.52 11.75
C TRP A 53 8.98 -7.54 11.99
N ARG A 54 9.32 -6.77 10.94
CA ARG A 54 10.41 -5.79 10.97
C ARG A 54 9.92 -4.46 10.41
N MET A 55 10.64 -3.39 10.74
CA MET A 55 10.41 -2.08 10.12
C MET A 55 10.67 -2.21 8.62
N THR A 56 9.78 -1.67 7.80
CA THR A 56 9.95 -1.72 6.35
C THR A 56 11.23 -0.93 5.95
N PRO A 57 12.17 -1.50 5.19
CA PRO A 57 13.53 -0.94 5.06
C PRO A 57 13.63 0.49 4.54
N PHE A 58 12.72 0.93 3.66
CA PHE A 58 12.71 2.29 3.11
C PHE A 58 11.98 3.31 4.00
N VAL A 59 11.40 2.87 5.12
CA VAL A 59 10.68 3.73 6.06
C VAL A 59 11.69 4.31 7.03
N LYS A 60 11.98 5.61 6.84
CA LYS A 60 13.01 6.36 7.55
C LYS A 60 12.47 7.57 8.32
N ASN A 61 11.17 7.84 8.22
CA ASN A 61 10.51 8.95 8.91
C ASN A 61 10.30 8.71 10.41
N TYR A 62 10.90 7.67 10.99
CA TYR A 62 10.90 7.42 12.43
C TYR A 62 12.31 7.45 13.02
N ASP A 63 13.35 7.44 12.18
CA ASP A 63 14.73 7.33 12.62
C ASP A 63 15.11 8.49 13.55
N LEU A 64 14.69 9.72 13.22
CA LEU A 64 14.91 10.88 14.09
C LEU A 64 14.26 10.74 15.47
N LEU A 65 13.10 10.09 15.57
CA LEU A 65 12.46 9.88 16.87
C LEU A 65 13.29 8.90 17.71
N PHE A 66 13.81 7.84 17.10
CA PHE A 66 14.65 6.85 17.78
C PHE A 66 16.01 7.46 18.17
N GLU A 67 16.64 8.24 17.29
CA GLU A 67 17.83 9.04 17.62
C GLU A 67 17.55 9.97 18.81
N GLY A 68 16.39 10.63 18.84
CA GLY A 68 15.97 11.46 19.96
C GLY A 68 15.83 10.68 21.28
N PHE A 69 15.35 9.45 21.25
CA PHE A 69 15.31 8.57 22.43
C PHE A 69 16.72 8.20 22.90
N GLU A 70 17.59 7.80 21.97
CA GLU A 70 18.96 7.37 22.25
C GLU A 70 19.84 8.52 22.75
N ASP A 71 19.70 9.73 22.20
CA ASP A 71 20.38 10.93 22.67
C ASP A 71 19.97 11.30 24.11
N ASN A 72 18.73 10.98 24.49
CA ASN A 72 18.22 11.10 25.87
C ASN A 72 18.65 9.94 26.79
N GLY A 73 19.49 9.02 26.30
CA GLY A 73 20.08 7.93 27.08
C GLY A 73 19.20 6.70 27.20
N LEU A 74 18.14 6.58 26.38
CA LEU A 74 17.29 5.39 26.34
C LEU A 74 17.93 4.31 25.45
N VAL A 75 17.87 3.06 25.89
CA VAL A 75 18.39 1.90 25.17
C VAL A 75 17.24 1.14 24.50
N LYS A 76 17.38 0.90 23.20
CA LYS A 76 16.41 0.10 22.43
C LYS A 76 16.27 -1.31 23.01
N ASP A 77 15.05 -1.82 23.01
CA ASP A 77 14.66 -3.13 23.54
C ASP A 77 14.91 -3.29 25.07
N THR A 78 15.18 -2.18 25.77
CA THR A 78 15.27 -2.08 27.23
C THR A 78 14.33 -1.00 27.76
N ASP A 79 14.56 0.24 27.33
CA ASP A 79 13.81 1.43 27.76
C ASP A 79 12.76 1.84 26.73
N TYR A 80 13.03 1.61 25.44
CA TYR A 80 12.06 1.82 24.38
C TYR A 80 11.98 0.65 23.41
N PHE A 81 10.80 0.38 22.88
CA PHE A 81 10.50 -0.77 22.03
C PHE A 81 9.81 -0.33 20.75
N VAL A 82 10.08 -1.03 19.64
CA VAL A 82 9.39 -0.82 18.36
C VAL A 82 8.49 -2.01 18.06
N TYR A 83 7.17 -1.81 18.18
CA TYR A 83 6.18 -2.83 17.88
C TYR A 83 5.91 -2.86 16.36
N ASN A 84 6.63 -3.70 15.61
CA ASN A 84 6.34 -3.95 14.20
C ASN A 84 5.26 -5.01 14.05
N TYR A 85 4.18 -4.80 13.30
CA TYR A 85 2.99 -5.65 13.37
C TYR A 85 2.27 -5.81 12.02
N ASP A 86 1.34 -6.77 11.96
CA ASP A 86 0.49 -6.97 10.80
C ASP A 86 -0.62 -5.91 10.72
N TRP A 87 -0.28 -4.76 10.12
CA TRP A 87 -1.18 -3.64 9.90
C TRP A 87 -2.38 -3.96 8.98
N ARG A 88 -2.42 -5.15 8.35
CA ARG A 88 -3.49 -5.54 7.43
C ARG A 88 -4.73 -6.06 8.16
N LYS A 89 -4.54 -6.67 9.34
CA LYS A 89 -5.59 -7.32 10.13
C LYS A 89 -6.72 -6.35 10.52
N PRO A 90 -7.92 -6.80 10.88
CA PRO A 90 -8.93 -5.95 11.52
C PRO A 90 -8.36 -5.18 12.71
N LEU A 91 -8.83 -3.96 12.95
CA LEU A 91 -8.27 -3.08 13.99
C LEU A 91 -8.40 -3.67 15.40
N ALA A 92 -9.50 -4.36 15.70
CA ALA A 92 -9.69 -5.03 16.99
C ALA A 92 -8.68 -6.17 17.23
N ASP A 93 -8.31 -6.90 16.17
CA ASP A 93 -7.30 -7.96 16.25
C ASP A 93 -5.92 -7.34 16.49
N GLN A 94 -5.61 -6.21 15.86
CA GLN A 94 -4.37 -5.47 16.10
C GLN A 94 -4.24 -4.98 17.55
N VAL A 95 -5.34 -4.49 18.15
CA VAL A 95 -5.37 -4.09 19.58
C VAL A 95 -5.13 -5.29 20.49
N THR A 96 -5.73 -6.43 20.17
CA THR A 96 -5.53 -7.69 20.90
C THR A 96 -4.07 -8.18 20.79
N ASP A 97 -3.51 -8.16 19.58
CA ASP A 97 -2.12 -8.54 19.32
C ASP A 97 -1.14 -7.60 20.06
N PHE A 98 -1.45 -6.30 20.12
CA PHE A 98 -0.66 -5.32 20.87
C PHE A 98 -0.71 -5.59 22.37
N ASN A 99 -1.87 -5.92 22.93
CA ASN A 99 -1.98 -6.32 24.33
C ASN A 99 -1.10 -7.54 24.65
N ASN A 100 -1.11 -8.56 23.78
CA ASN A 100 -0.28 -9.76 23.94
C ASN A 100 1.21 -9.41 23.91
N TYR A 101 1.61 -8.48 23.05
CA TYR A 101 2.99 -7.98 23.00
C TYR A 101 3.40 -7.27 24.29
N VAL A 102 2.58 -6.34 24.80
CA VAL A 102 2.87 -5.63 26.06
C VAL A 102 2.97 -6.60 27.24
N VAL A 103 2.09 -7.60 27.32
CA VAL A 103 2.18 -8.68 28.33
C VAL A 103 3.50 -9.45 28.19
N GLY A 104 3.93 -9.73 26.95
CA GLY A 104 5.19 -10.40 26.66
C GLY A 104 6.45 -9.62 27.06
N LEU A 105 6.37 -8.29 27.19
CA LEU A 105 7.46 -7.45 27.70
C LEU A 105 7.63 -7.54 29.23
N GLY A 106 6.76 -8.28 29.92
CA GLY A 106 6.85 -8.48 31.37
C GLY A 106 6.50 -7.23 32.17
N VAL A 107 5.73 -6.29 31.61
CA VAL A 107 5.22 -5.12 32.33
C VAL A 107 4.40 -5.61 33.52
N THR A 108 4.93 -5.42 34.73
CA THR A 108 4.32 -5.91 35.96
C THR A 108 3.05 -5.12 36.32
N GLY A 109 2.23 -5.63 37.24
CA GLY A 109 0.93 -5.03 37.56
C GLY A 109 0.98 -3.57 38.06
N ASN A 110 2.15 -3.08 38.49
CA ASN A 110 2.35 -1.71 38.95
C ASN A 110 3.13 -0.84 37.94
N GLU A 111 3.66 -1.42 36.86
CA GLU A 111 4.41 -0.69 35.85
C GLU A 111 3.47 -0.07 34.80
N LYS A 112 3.82 1.14 34.37
CA LYS A 112 3.16 1.83 33.27
C LYS A 112 4.10 1.92 32.07
N VAL A 113 3.51 1.98 30.89
CA VAL A 113 4.22 2.27 29.64
C VAL A 113 3.70 3.56 29.03
N ASP A 114 4.57 4.24 28.31
CA ASP A 114 4.19 5.33 27.42
C ASP A 114 4.08 4.80 25.99
N VAL A 115 3.06 5.21 25.26
CA VAL A 115 2.75 4.72 23.92
C VAL A 115 2.85 5.86 22.94
N VAL A 116 3.65 5.70 21.88
CA VAL A 116 3.74 6.67 20.79
C VAL A 116 3.36 5.97 19.50
N GLY A 117 2.34 6.45 18.80
CA GLY A 117 1.88 5.79 17.58
C GLY A 117 1.64 6.76 16.44
N HIS A 118 2.06 6.39 15.24
CA HIS A 118 1.81 7.16 14.03
C HIS A 118 0.67 6.57 13.20
N SER A 119 -0.21 7.41 12.67
CA SER A 119 -1.28 7.00 11.75
C SER A 119 -2.13 5.87 12.36
N LEU A 120 -2.24 4.71 11.70
CA LEU A 120 -2.88 3.50 12.23
C LEU A 120 -2.32 3.06 13.59
N GLY A 121 -1.00 3.10 13.80
CA GLY A 121 -0.37 2.69 15.05
C GLY A 121 -0.80 3.54 16.24
N GLY A 122 -1.07 4.83 16.04
CA GLY A 122 -1.62 5.69 17.08
C GLY A 122 -3.09 5.38 17.41
N ILE A 123 -3.88 4.90 16.46
CA ILE A 123 -5.24 4.41 16.76
C ILE A 123 -5.17 3.15 17.62
N VAL A 124 -4.29 2.19 17.26
CA VAL A 124 -4.08 0.95 18.03
C VAL A 124 -3.67 1.29 19.46
N GLY A 125 -2.64 2.12 19.63
CA GLY A 125 -2.15 2.55 20.94
C GLY A 125 -3.24 3.24 21.77
N ARG A 126 -3.95 4.21 21.18
CA ARG A 126 -5.04 4.94 21.84
C ARG A 126 -6.16 4.02 22.30
N ILE A 127 -6.64 3.12 21.44
CA ILE A 127 -7.72 2.19 21.81
C ILE A 127 -7.26 1.24 22.92
N TRP A 128 -6.03 0.73 22.84
CA TRP A 128 -5.47 -0.10 23.90
C TRP A 128 -5.38 0.64 25.24
N THR A 129 -5.00 1.93 25.24
CA THR A 129 -5.04 2.78 26.44
C THR A 129 -6.46 2.91 27.01
N GLN A 130 -7.49 3.02 26.17
CA GLN A 130 -8.88 3.05 26.66
C GLN A 130 -9.29 1.73 27.35
N GLU A 131 -8.72 0.60 26.91
CA GLU A 131 -8.99 -0.72 27.49
C GLU A 131 -8.10 -1.05 28.70
N ASN A 132 -6.96 -0.38 28.82
CA ASN A 132 -5.95 -0.62 29.85
C ASN A 132 -5.41 0.71 30.45
N PRO A 133 -6.26 1.63 30.93
CA PRO A 133 -5.83 2.96 31.36
C PRO A 133 -4.83 2.91 32.52
N ASP A 134 -4.94 1.92 33.40
CA ASP A 134 -4.05 1.75 34.54
C ASP A 134 -2.62 1.32 34.16
N LYS A 135 -2.43 0.78 32.95
CA LYS A 135 -1.12 0.34 32.44
C LYS A 135 -0.40 1.42 31.62
N VAL A 136 -1.01 2.59 31.46
CA VAL A 136 -0.49 3.64 30.57
C VAL A 136 -0.17 4.90 31.38
N GLY A 137 1.03 5.42 31.18
CA GLY A 137 1.40 6.76 31.63
C GLY A 137 0.84 7.80 30.67
N LYS A 138 1.32 7.74 29.43
CA LYS A 138 0.94 8.65 28.35
C LYS A 138 0.69 7.91 27.04
N VAL A 139 -0.20 8.42 26.22
CA VAL A 139 -0.38 8.01 24.83
C VAL A 139 -0.30 9.22 23.90
N ILE A 140 0.64 9.19 22.97
CA ILE A 140 0.88 10.25 21.99
C ILE A 140 0.53 9.71 20.60
N THR A 141 -0.42 10.34 19.93
CA THR A 141 -0.82 9.97 18.57
C THR A 141 -0.31 11.00 17.56
N LEU A 142 0.36 10.54 16.52
CA LEU A 142 0.93 11.36 15.46
C LEU A 142 0.10 11.18 14.19
N ALA A 143 -0.60 12.21 13.75
CA ALA A 143 -1.41 12.19 12.53
C ALA A 143 -2.42 11.02 12.45
N SER A 144 -2.89 10.51 13.60
CA SER A 144 -3.78 9.35 13.61
C SER A 144 -5.18 9.70 13.12
N PRO A 145 -5.78 8.93 12.19
CA PRO A 145 -7.15 9.14 11.74
C PRO A 145 -8.16 8.70 12.79
N ASN A 146 -8.20 9.41 13.92
CA ASN A 146 -8.99 9.12 15.10
C ASN A 146 -10.51 9.01 14.81
N ALA A 147 -11.01 9.65 13.75
CA ALA A 147 -12.38 9.50 13.22
C ALA A 147 -12.40 8.99 11.75
N GLY A 148 -11.34 8.30 11.31
CA GLY A 148 -11.14 7.73 9.98
C GLY A 148 -10.67 8.72 8.90
N ALA A 149 -10.35 8.22 7.71
CA ALA A 149 -9.80 9.03 6.61
C ALA A 149 -10.65 8.91 5.34
N VAL A 150 -11.07 10.04 4.77
CA VAL A 150 -11.96 10.08 3.59
C VAL A 150 -11.33 9.40 2.36
N LYS A 151 -10.00 9.45 2.23
CA LYS A 151 -9.24 8.76 1.17
C LYS A 151 -9.54 7.26 1.10
N VAL A 152 -9.80 6.63 2.25
CA VAL A 152 -10.01 5.18 2.39
C VAL A 152 -11.24 4.70 1.62
N TYR A 153 -12.22 5.56 1.37
CA TYR A 153 -13.38 5.22 0.52
C TYR A 153 -12.95 4.74 -0.86
N GLU A 154 -12.00 5.41 -1.49
CA GLU A 154 -11.52 5.09 -2.84
C GLU A 154 -10.63 3.83 -2.84
N MET A 155 -9.86 3.62 -1.77
CA MET A 155 -9.09 2.38 -1.57
C MET A 155 -10.03 1.18 -1.41
N TRP A 156 -10.98 1.25 -0.48
CA TRP A 156 -11.87 0.14 -0.11
C TRP A 156 -12.91 -0.21 -1.19
N ASN A 157 -13.43 0.79 -1.92
CA ASN A 157 -14.52 0.60 -2.88
C ASN A 157 -14.05 0.60 -4.35
N GLY A 158 -12.80 0.96 -4.61
CA GLY A 158 -12.29 1.13 -5.96
C GLY A 158 -10.82 0.76 -6.17
N ALA A 159 -10.10 0.36 -5.12
CA ALA A 159 -8.68 0.02 -5.18
C ALA A 159 -7.79 1.12 -5.79
N LYS A 160 -8.11 2.38 -5.51
CA LYS A 160 -7.31 3.55 -5.91
C LYS A 160 -6.49 4.05 -4.72
N ILE A 161 -5.16 4.09 -4.84
CA ILE A 161 -4.22 4.19 -3.70
C ILE A 161 -3.46 5.55 -3.65
N SER A 162 -3.09 6.13 -4.79
CA SER A 162 -2.07 7.19 -5.00
C SER A 162 -2.40 8.63 -4.62
N ASP A 163 -3.53 8.96 -3.97
CA ASP A 163 -3.81 10.40 -3.72
C ASP A 163 -2.78 11.08 -2.76
N SER A 164 -1.87 10.32 -2.17
CA SER A 164 -0.67 10.76 -1.42
C SER A 164 0.43 9.70 -1.56
N VAL A 165 1.69 10.12 -1.39
CA VAL A 165 2.86 9.24 -1.41
C VAL A 165 3.38 9.07 0.01
N ASP A 166 3.15 7.89 0.56
CA ASP A 166 3.50 7.49 1.93
C ASP A 166 3.81 5.98 2.00
N PRO A 167 4.45 5.48 3.08
CA PRO A 167 4.76 4.06 3.22
C PRO A 167 3.55 3.13 3.05
N GLY A 168 2.37 3.53 3.52
CA GLY A 168 1.13 2.76 3.39
C GLY A 168 0.72 2.62 1.93
N SER A 169 0.76 3.71 1.15
CA SER A 169 0.45 3.69 -0.28
C SER A 169 1.42 2.81 -1.09
N ILE A 170 2.71 2.82 -0.74
CA ILE A 170 3.74 1.98 -1.37
C ILE A 170 3.47 0.51 -1.05
N ALA A 171 3.31 0.18 0.24
CA ALA A 171 3.07 -1.17 0.70
C ALA A 171 1.77 -1.77 0.12
N LEU A 172 0.69 -0.98 0.06
CA LEU A 172 -0.58 -1.39 -0.56
C LEU A 172 -0.43 -1.67 -2.06
N ASN A 173 0.32 -0.84 -2.79
CA ASN A 173 0.54 -1.06 -4.22
C ASN A 173 1.41 -2.32 -4.46
N VAL A 174 2.45 -2.54 -3.66
CA VAL A 174 3.25 -3.77 -3.71
C VAL A 174 2.38 -4.99 -3.41
N LEU A 175 1.60 -4.95 -2.33
CA LEU A 175 0.72 -6.05 -1.94
C LEU A 175 -0.33 -6.32 -3.02
N LEU A 176 -0.94 -5.28 -3.60
CA LEU A 176 -1.91 -5.44 -4.67
C LEU A 176 -1.28 -6.07 -5.92
N ALA A 177 -0.06 -5.66 -6.29
CA ALA A 177 0.67 -6.26 -7.41
C ALA A 177 1.03 -7.74 -7.15
N LEU A 178 1.36 -8.10 -5.91
CA LEU A 178 1.64 -9.49 -5.51
C LEU A 178 0.38 -10.36 -5.43
N GLN A 179 -0.69 -9.84 -4.81
CA GLN A 179 -1.86 -10.62 -4.40
C GLN A 179 -3.01 -10.60 -5.38
N LYS A 180 -2.95 -9.79 -6.45
CA LYS A 180 -3.89 -9.87 -7.59
C LYS A 180 -3.63 -11.14 -8.40
N LYS A 181 -3.78 -12.29 -7.74
CA LYS A 181 -3.75 -13.65 -8.28
C LYS A 181 -5.20 -14.10 -8.41
N ASN A 182 -5.51 -14.84 -9.47
CA ASN A 182 -6.87 -15.32 -9.80
C ASN A 182 -7.83 -14.23 -10.30
N ASN A 183 -9.01 -14.61 -10.80
CA ASN A 183 -10.03 -13.75 -11.44
C ASN A 183 -10.62 -12.64 -10.53
N GLN A 184 -9.93 -12.31 -9.44
CA GLN A 184 -10.30 -11.29 -8.50
C GLN A 184 -10.02 -9.90 -9.09
N THR A 185 -10.96 -9.02 -8.85
CA THR A 185 -10.78 -7.58 -9.02
C THR A 185 -9.81 -7.04 -7.97
N SER A 186 -9.17 -5.91 -8.27
CA SER A 186 -8.32 -5.23 -7.30
C SER A 186 -9.05 -4.91 -5.97
N VAL A 187 -10.38 -4.70 -6.02
CA VAL A 187 -11.21 -4.45 -4.83
C VAL A 187 -11.37 -5.73 -3.99
N GLU A 188 -11.66 -6.87 -4.60
CA GLU A 188 -11.73 -8.15 -3.89
C GLU A 188 -10.41 -8.49 -3.22
N THR A 189 -9.29 -8.29 -3.93
CA THR A 189 -7.94 -8.47 -3.37
C THR A 189 -7.71 -7.56 -2.17
N ILE A 190 -7.94 -6.25 -2.28
CA ILE A 190 -7.75 -5.34 -1.14
C ILE A 190 -8.63 -5.71 0.05
N ARG A 191 -9.91 -6.05 -0.18
CA ARG A 191 -10.84 -6.40 0.89
C ARG A 191 -10.46 -7.71 1.59
N ALA A 192 -9.91 -8.66 0.85
CA ALA A 192 -9.46 -9.94 1.40
C ALA A 192 -8.14 -9.83 2.18
N TYR A 193 -7.19 -9.05 1.65
CA TYR A 193 -5.83 -9.01 2.19
C TYR A 193 -5.57 -7.84 3.14
N VAL A 194 -6.41 -6.79 3.14
CA VAL A 194 -6.25 -5.61 4.01
C VAL A 194 -7.59 -5.19 4.63
N PRO A 195 -8.23 -6.05 5.44
CA PRO A 195 -9.47 -5.70 6.14
C PRO A 195 -9.35 -4.44 7.01
N ALA A 196 -8.15 -4.08 7.50
CA ALA A 196 -7.88 -2.83 8.23
C ALA A 196 -8.42 -1.57 7.52
N LEU A 197 -8.45 -1.55 6.19
CA LEU A 197 -8.98 -0.40 5.44
C LEU A 197 -10.46 -0.16 5.73
N LYS A 198 -11.25 -1.22 5.97
CA LYS A 198 -12.64 -1.05 6.40
C LYS A 198 -12.71 -0.29 7.73
N ASP A 199 -11.77 -0.57 8.61
CA ASP A 199 -11.66 0.04 9.95
C ASP A 199 -10.94 1.41 9.93
N LEU A 200 -10.61 1.93 8.75
CA LEU A 200 -10.12 3.31 8.57
C LEU A 200 -11.15 4.20 7.85
N LEU A 201 -12.34 3.66 7.53
CA LEU A 201 -13.44 4.45 7.00
C LEU A 201 -13.92 5.49 8.03
N PRO A 202 -14.32 6.70 7.59
CA PRO A 202 -14.75 7.75 8.51
C PRO A 202 -15.97 7.38 9.37
N THR A 203 -16.00 7.95 10.58
CA THR A 203 -17.13 7.88 11.53
C THR A 203 -18.04 9.11 11.42
N PHE A 204 -18.05 9.78 10.27
CA PHE A 204 -18.89 10.96 9.99
C PHE A 204 -19.38 10.91 8.55
N ASN A 205 -20.26 11.84 8.15
CA ASN A 205 -20.73 11.92 6.76
C ASN A 205 -19.68 12.57 5.84
N TYR A 206 -19.33 11.89 4.75
CA TYR A 206 -18.33 12.35 3.78
C TYR A 206 -18.71 12.12 2.31
N LEU A 207 -19.92 11.61 2.03
CA LEU A 207 -20.40 11.32 0.68
C LEU A 207 -21.62 12.18 0.33
N LYS A 208 -21.62 12.72 -0.90
CA LYS A 208 -22.76 13.46 -1.47
C LYS A 208 -23.10 12.94 -2.86
N LYS A 209 -24.38 12.92 -3.22
CA LYS A 209 -24.85 12.56 -4.56
C LYS A 209 -25.95 13.54 -4.98
N GLY A 210 -25.71 14.28 -6.08
CA GLY A 210 -26.62 15.35 -6.50
C GLY A 210 -26.80 16.46 -5.46
N GLY A 211 -25.77 16.73 -4.64
CA GLY A 211 -25.81 17.71 -3.55
C GLY A 211 -26.32 17.17 -2.21
N THR A 212 -27.04 16.04 -2.21
CA THR A 212 -27.60 15.43 -1.00
C THR A 212 -26.61 14.48 -0.35
N VAL A 213 -26.51 14.52 0.99
CA VAL A 213 -25.70 13.55 1.75
C VAL A 213 -26.28 12.15 1.56
N VAL A 214 -25.41 11.17 1.27
CA VAL A 214 -25.79 9.76 1.19
C VAL A 214 -25.14 8.99 2.33
N VAL A 215 -25.81 7.95 2.81
CA VAL A 215 -25.30 7.10 3.90
C VAL A 215 -23.96 6.48 3.46
N PRO A 216 -22.84 6.83 4.11
CA PRO A 216 -21.55 6.28 3.77
C PRO A 216 -21.36 4.89 4.41
N PRO A 217 -20.41 4.09 3.90
CA PRO A 217 -19.89 2.99 4.71
C PRO A 217 -19.16 3.59 5.92
N PHE A 218 -19.43 3.03 7.09
CA PHE A 218 -19.13 3.63 8.38
C PHE A 218 -18.36 2.64 9.26
N ASN A 219 -17.37 3.13 10.00
CA ASN A 219 -16.66 2.31 10.97
C ASN A 219 -17.35 2.34 12.34
N ASN A 220 -18.14 1.32 12.65
CA ASN A 220 -18.82 1.20 13.92
C ASN A 220 -17.84 1.02 15.09
N TYR A 221 -16.83 0.16 14.95
CA TYR A 221 -15.88 -0.12 16.04
C TYR A 221 -15.13 1.14 16.49
N LEU A 222 -14.59 1.92 15.55
CA LEU A 222 -13.91 3.18 15.88
C LEU A 222 -14.88 4.22 16.45
N ASN A 223 -16.11 4.28 15.93
CA ASN A 223 -17.13 5.19 16.45
C ASN A 223 -17.48 4.86 17.91
N ASP A 224 -17.68 3.59 18.23
CA ASP A 224 -17.98 3.13 19.59
C ASP A 224 -16.83 3.48 20.54
N LYS A 225 -15.58 3.24 20.12
CA LYS A 225 -14.39 3.65 20.89
C LYS A 225 -14.29 5.16 21.06
N ASN A 226 -14.74 5.95 20.10
CA ASN A 226 -14.74 7.41 20.22
C ASN A 226 -15.76 7.92 21.25
N THR A 227 -16.80 7.16 21.62
CA THR A 227 -17.77 7.61 22.64
C THR A 227 -17.21 7.64 24.06
N SER A 228 -16.15 6.87 24.34
CA SER A 228 -15.52 6.79 25.66
C SER A 228 -14.15 7.46 25.72
N ILE A 229 -13.74 8.21 24.69
CA ILE A 229 -12.38 8.75 24.59
C ILE A 229 -12.03 9.73 25.73
N SER A 230 -13.02 10.42 26.28
CA SER A 230 -12.83 11.38 27.37
C SER A 230 -12.25 10.76 28.63
N SER A 231 -12.38 9.43 28.82
CA SER A 231 -11.81 8.74 29.99
C SER A 231 -10.29 8.73 30.02
N ILE A 232 -9.63 8.99 28.88
CA ILE A 232 -8.16 8.98 28.77
C ILE A 232 -7.58 10.35 28.38
N PHE A 233 -8.36 11.43 28.40
CA PHE A 233 -7.86 12.77 28.02
C PHE A 233 -6.68 13.26 28.86
N SER A 234 -6.58 12.83 30.13
CA SER A 234 -5.43 13.14 30.98
C SER A 234 -4.15 12.42 30.54
N GLN A 235 -4.26 11.33 29.79
CA GLN A 235 -3.13 10.53 29.28
C GLN A 235 -2.88 10.80 27.78
N LEU A 236 -3.86 11.34 27.06
CA LEU A 236 -3.85 11.48 25.61
C LEU A 236 -3.28 12.82 25.15
N GLN A 237 -2.25 12.74 24.32
CA GLN A 237 -1.75 13.85 23.51
C GLN A 237 -1.95 13.53 22.03
N THR A 238 -2.69 14.38 21.32
CA THR A 238 -2.82 14.29 19.86
C THR A 238 -1.89 15.32 19.21
N ILE A 239 -1.16 14.91 18.17
CA ILE A 239 -0.34 15.79 17.33
C ILE A 239 -0.89 15.71 15.90
N THR A 240 -1.53 16.79 15.48
CA THR A 240 -2.29 16.87 14.23
C THR A 240 -1.50 17.57 13.14
N GLY A 241 -1.35 16.92 11.99
CA GLY A 241 -0.82 17.56 10.78
C GLY A 241 -1.83 18.51 10.14
N ILE A 242 -1.38 19.71 9.78
CA ILE A 242 -2.20 20.77 9.15
C ILE A 242 -1.46 21.44 7.98
N GLY A 243 -2.16 22.29 7.23
CA GLY A 243 -1.59 23.10 6.15
C GLY A 243 -1.69 22.48 4.76
N PHE A 244 -2.28 21.28 4.64
CA PHE A 244 -2.46 20.58 3.37
C PHE A 244 -3.94 20.38 3.05
N LYS A 245 -4.27 20.40 1.75
CA LYS A 245 -5.66 20.22 1.29
C LYS A 245 -6.05 18.74 1.33
N THR A 246 -6.83 18.37 2.35
CA THR A 246 -7.32 17.01 2.57
C THR A 246 -8.80 16.88 2.19
N LYS A 247 -9.19 15.74 1.61
CA LYS A 247 -10.57 15.46 1.17
C LYS A 247 -11.53 15.44 2.35
N GLU A 248 -12.59 16.23 2.28
CA GLU A 248 -13.69 16.24 3.25
C GLU A 248 -14.96 15.61 2.70
N TRP A 249 -15.31 15.96 1.45
CA TRP A 249 -16.47 15.41 0.75
C TRP A 249 -16.07 14.78 -0.57
N ILE A 250 -16.67 13.63 -0.87
CA ILE A 250 -16.64 13.00 -2.18
C ILE A 250 -18.02 13.15 -2.81
N ASN A 251 -18.08 13.87 -3.93
CA ASN A 251 -19.30 13.97 -4.73
C ASN A 251 -19.35 12.77 -5.68
N LEU A 252 -20.44 12.03 -5.63
CA LEU A 252 -20.64 10.76 -6.31
C LEU A 252 -21.56 10.91 -7.53
N THR A 253 -21.28 10.12 -8.55
CA THR A 253 -22.18 9.79 -9.66
C THR A 253 -22.75 8.38 -9.51
N ASN A 254 -23.69 8.02 -10.39
CA ASN A 254 -24.17 6.64 -10.46
C ASN A 254 -23.05 5.66 -10.83
N ARG A 255 -23.17 4.43 -10.32
CA ARG A 255 -22.41 3.26 -10.78
C ARG A 255 -22.75 2.96 -12.23
N THR A 256 -21.77 2.50 -13.00
CA THR A 256 -22.03 1.88 -14.29
C THR A 256 -22.60 0.47 -14.10
N VAL A 257 -23.19 -0.10 -15.16
CA VAL A 257 -23.69 -1.49 -15.14
C VAL A 257 -22.56 -2.48 -14.80
N PHE A 258 -21.34 -2.23 -15.26
CA PHE A 258 -20.17 -3.05 -14.96
C PHE A 258 -19.70 -2.89 -13.50
N ASP A 259 -19.72 -1.66 -12.96
CA ASP A 259 -19.37 -1.44 -11.54
C ASP A 259 -20.32 -2.22 -10.62
N ASN A 260 -21.60 -2.40 -11.00
CA ASN A 260 -22.56 -3.22 -10.28
C ASN A 260 -22.15 -4.69 -10.20
N VAL A 261 -21.76 -5.27 -11.33
CA VAL A 261 -21.33 -6.68 -11.42
C VAL A 261 -20.03 -6.93 -10.66
N LEU A 262 -19.10 -5.96 -10.70
CA LEU A 262 -17.81 -6.06 -10.01
C LEU A 262 -17.86 -5.66 -8.52
N GLY A 263 -19.03 -5.34 -7.98
CA GLY A 263 -19.16 -4.93 -6.57
C GLY A 263 -18.44 -3.62 -6.21
N ARG A 264 -18.10 -2.77 -7.18
CA ARG A 264 -17.35 -1.52 -6.95
C ARG A 264 -18.27 -0.34 -6.67
N TRP A 265 -17.77 0.63 -5.91
CA TRP A 265 -18.43 1.94 -5.74
C TRP A 265 -19.86 1.82 -5.21
N GLU A 266 -20.10 1.01 -4.17
CA GLU A 266 -21.44 0.65 -3.68
C GLU A 266 -22.39 1.86 -3.52
N GLN A 267 -21.90 2.98 -2.96
CA GLN A 267 -22.67 4.22 -2.76
C GLN A 267 -22.67 5.15 -4.00
N GLY A 268 -21.80 4.91 -4.97
CA GLY A 268 -21.62 5.71 -6.17
C GLY A 268 -20.15 5.93 -6.51
N ARG A 269 -19.88 6.32 -7.75
CA ARG A 269 -18.51 6.53 -8.23
C ARG A 269 -18.04 7.95 -7.92
N PRO A 270 -16.83 8.17 -7.37
CA PRO A 270 -16.26 9.50 -7.19
C PRO A 270 -16.24 10.30 -8.49
N ALA A 271 -16.66 11.55 -8.43
CA ALA A 271 -16.69 12.48 -9.56
C ALA A 271 -15.94 13.79 -9.27
N SER A 272 -16.06 14.31 -8.05
CA SER A 272 -15.29 15.47 -7.60
C SER A 272 -15.11 15.46 -6.08
N TYR A 273 -14.26 16.35 -5.58
CA TYR A 273 -13.89 16.40 -4.17
C TYR A 273 -14.01 17.82 -3.64
N VAL A 274 -14.47 17.97 -2.39
CA VAL A 274 -14.28 19.18 -1.60
C VAL A 274 -13.15 18.91 -0.62
N LYS A 275 -12.18 19.82 -0.53
CA LYS A 275 -11.01 19.69 0.33
C LYS A 275 -10.95 20.81 1.36
N THR A 276 -10.50 20.49 2.56
CA THR A 276 -10.28 21.42 3.68
C THR A 276 -8.92 21.16 4.32
N ASP A 277 -8.66 21.74 5.50
CA ASP A 277 -7.38 21.65 6.22
C ASP A 277 -7.14 20.26 6.84
N GLY A 278 -5.87 19.83 6.81
CA GLY A 278 -5.36 18.56 7.31
C GLY A 278 -3.95 18.30 6.80
N ASP A 279 -3.54 17.03 6.72
CA ASP A 279 -2.17 16.61 6.39
C ASP A 279 -2.01 15.95 4.99
N ALA A 280 -2.98 16.19 4.08
CA ALA A 280 -3.21 15.52 2.80
C ALA A 280 -3.85 14.12 2.86
N THR A 281 -3.90 13.46 4.02
CA THR A 281 -4.50 12.13 4.22
C THR A 281 -5.66 12.18 5.22
N VAL A 282 -5.39 12.71 6.40
CA VAL A 282 -6.28 12.85 7.55
C VAL A 282 -6.72 14.30 7.69
N LEU A 283 -8.02 14.50 7.91
CA LEU A 283 -8.59 15.81 8.16
C LEU A 283 -8.22 16.26 9.57
N LYS A 284 -7.98 17.56 9.77
CA LYS A 284 -7.75 18.12 11.11
C LYS A 284 -8.82 17.68 12.13
N LYS A 285 -10.10 17.78 11.75
CA LYS A 285 -11.25 17.37 12.59
C LYS A 285 -11.34 15.85 12.86
N SER A 286 -10.59 15.05 12.11
CA SER A 286 -10.51 13.60 12.29
C SER A 286 -9.30 13.19 13.11
N ALA A 287 -8.27 14.03 13.17
CA ALA A 287 -7.02 13.73 13.86
C ALA A 287 -7.07 14.03 15.36
N SER A 288 -7.95 14.92 15.82
CA SER A 288 -8.07 15.31 17.22
C SER A 288 -9.51 15.23 17.73
N PHE A 289 -9.67 15.39 19.04
CA PHE A 289 -10.96 15.47 19.72
C PHE A 289 -11.21 16.87 20.28
N VAL A 290 -12.46 17.19 20.59
CA VAL A 290 -12.75 18.42 21.35
C VAL A 290 -12.41 18.15 22.81
N GLY A 291 -11.49 18.94 23.37
CA GLY A 291 -11.07 18.83 24.77
C GLY A 291 -9.86 17.93 25.02
N ASP A 292 -9.22 17.40 23.97
CA ASP A 292 -7.88 16.82 24.10
C ASP A 292 -6.80 17.92 24.16
N GLY A 293 -5.57 17.54 24.51
CA GLY A 293 -4.41 18.43 24.54
C GLY A 293 -3.86 18.82 23.15
N ASN A 294 -4.63 18.73 22.06
CA ASN A 294 -4.13 18.71 20.68
C ASN A 294 -3.10 19.81 20.34
N ILE A 295 -1.98 19.38 19.74
CA ILE A 295 -0.94 20.25 19.18
C ILE A 295 -0.99 20.15 17.66
N ASN A 296 -0.97 21.27 16.94
CA ASN A 296 -0.94 21.28 15.49
C ASN A 296 0.49 21.45 14.95
N VAL A 297 0.83 20.72 13.90
CA VAL A 297 2.12 20.78 13.21
C VAL A 297 1.89 20.96 11.71
N VAL A 298 2.59 21.92 11.09
CA VAL A 298 2.51 22.12 9.63
C VAL A 298 3.40 21.07 8.93
N ALA A 299 2.79 19.97 8.53
CA ALA A 299 3.43 18.85 7.85
C ALA A 299 2.40 18.01 7.11
N ASN A 300 2.82 17.36 6.01
CA ASN A 300 2.01 16.30 5.41
C ASN A 300 2.07 15.04 6.29
N HIS A 301 1.16 14.10 6.04
CA HIS A 301 0.98 12.90 6.85
C HIS A 301 2.30 12.16 7.14
N GLY A 302 3.10 11.90 6.10
CA GLY A 302 4.36 11.17 6.23
C GLY A 302 5.46 11.92 6.99
N ASN A 303 5.42 13.26 7.01
CA ASN A 303 6.42 14.10 7.66
C ASN A 303 6.04 14.53 9.09
N VAL A 304 4.81 14.26 9.56
CA VAL A 304 4.41 14.58 10.94
C VAL A 304 5.36 13.94 11.96
N PRO A 305 5.76 12.65 11.86
CA PRO A 305 6.71 12.05 12.77
C PRO A 305 8.04 12.83 12.91
N ASP A 306 8.75 13.08 11.80
CA ASP A 306 10.01 13.85 11.79
C ASP A 306 9.84 15.27 12.36
N LYS A 307 8.72 15.92 12.03
CA LYS A 307 8.42 17.30 12.46
C LYS A 307 7.98 17.41 13.92
N SER A 308 7.62 16.31 14.55
CA SER A 308 7.04 16.29 15.89
C SER A 308 7.99 15.73 16.94
N VAL A 309 9.22 15.34 16.59
CA VAL A 309 10.14 14.66 17.52
C VAL A 309 10.31 15.45 18.82
N ASN A 310 10.67 16.73 18.75
CA ASN A 310 10.87 17.53 19.97
C ASN A 310 9.59 17.73 20.79
N LEU A 311 8.41 17.71 20.16
CA LEU A 311 7.14 17.71 20.89
C LEU A 311 6.96 16.38 21.63
N VAL A 312 7.20 15.25 20.96
CA VAL A 312 7.13 13.92 21.58
C VAL A 312 8.11 13.81 22.76
N LEU A 313 9.36 14.21 22.58
CA LEU A 313 10.37 14.20 23.65
C LEU A 313 9.93 15.04 24.85
N THR A 314 9.44 16.26 24.60
CA THR A 314 8.93 17.16 25.66
C THR A 314 7.76 16.52 26.40
N GLU A 315 6.80 15.95 25.67
CA GLU A 315 5.62 15.33 26.24
C GLU A 315 5.96 14.07 27.06
N LEU A 316 7.04 13.37 26.72
CA LEU A 316 7.56 12.24 27.49
C LEU A 316 8.47 12.65 28.65
N GLY A 317 8.69 13.96 28.87
CA GLY A 317 9.58 14.46 29.93
C GLY A 317 11.08 14.29 29.63
N LEU A 318 11.45 14.08 28.38
CA LEU A 318 12.84 13.93 27.93
C LEU A 318 13.45 15.32 27.66
N GLY A 319 14.58 15.61 28.29
CA GLY A 319 15.14 16.97 28.39
C GLY A 319 16.01 17.43 27.23
N LYS A 320 16.50 16.53 26.38
CA LYS A 320 17.31 16.89 25.21
C LYS A 320 16.45 16.96 23.95
N THR A 321 16.56 18.08 23.25
CA THR A 321 15.99 18.26 21.91
C THR A 321 17.01 17.90 20.84
N ILE A 322 16.53 17.45 19.68
CA ILE A 322 17.37 17.19 18.52
C ILE A 322 17.09 18.18 17.37
N ALA A 323 18.00 18.26 16.40
CA ALA A 323 17.77 19.02 15.19
C ALA A 323 16.71 18.32 14.31
N THR A 324 15.58 18.99 14.07
CA THR A 324 14.52 18.43 13.21
C THR A 324 14.89 18.62 11.74
N VAL A 325 15.20 17.53 11.04
CA VAL A 325 15.45 17.51 9.60
C VAL A 325 14.40 16.62 8.92
N VAL A 326 13.72 17.10 7.87
CA VAL A 326 12.78 16.24 7.15
C VAL A 326 13.59 15.34 6.22
N ASN A 327 13.79 14.09 6.59
CA ASN A 327 14.55 13.12 5.81
C ASN A 327 13.69 12.23 4.91
N SER A 328 12.36 12.34 5.02
CA SER A 328 11.43 11.44 4.36
C SER A 328 10.93 11.97 3.01
N ASN A 329 11.63 11.60 1.94
CA ASN A 329 11.14 11.70 0.56
C ASN A 329 10.75 10.31 0.04
N PHE A 330 9.44 10.06 -0.02
CA PHE A 330 8.87 8.83 -0.53
C PHE A 330 8.55 8.89 -2.02
N ASN A 331 9.02 9.90 -2.77
CA ASN A 331 8.92 9.94 -4.23
C ASN A 331 10.14 9.28 -4.91
N GLY A 332 9.91 8.34 -5.83
CA GLY A 332 10.97 7.51 -6.40
C GLY A 332 10.49 6.15 -6.91
N ALA A 333 11.45 5.35 -7.37
CA ALA A 333 11.22 4.01 -7.89
C ALA A 333 11.36 2.96 -6.79
N VAL A 334 10.34 2.10 -6.68
CA VAL A 334 10.24 0.98 -5.75
C VAL A 334 10.48 -0.31 -6.51
N PHE A 335 11.30 -1.18 -5.93
CA PHE A 335 11.48 -2.54 -6.37
C PHE A 335 11.29 -3.45 -5.17
N TYR A 336 10.52 -4.53 -5.35
CA TYR A 336 10.36 -5.57 -4.37
C TYR A 336 10.60 -6.94 -4.98
N MET A 337 11.46 -7.73 -4.37
CA MET A 337 11.76 -9.11 -4.71
C MET A 337 11.20 -10.05 -3.65
N GLY A 338 10.31 -10.94 -4.05
CA GLY A 338 10.01 -12.16 -3.32
C GLY A 338 10.98 -13.27 -3.74
N SER A 339 11.54 -13.94 -2.74
CA SER A 339 12.43 -15.11 -2.82
C SER A 339 12.01 -16.10 -3.93
N PRO A 340 12.95 -16.80 -4.61
CA PRO A 340 14.33 -17.08 -4.20
C PRO A 340 15.42 -16.44 -5.07
N ALA A 341 15.46 -15.11 -5.11
CA ALA A 341 16.54 -14.37 -5.75
C ALA A 341 16.98 -13.18 -4.91
N LEU A 342 18.27 -12.84 -4.99
CA LEU A 342 18.79 -11.56 -4.53
C LEU A 342 18.67 -10.53 -5.66
N MET A 343 18.22 -9.33 -5.30
CA MET A 343 18.10 -8.21 -6.22
C MET A 343 19.19 -7.15 -6.01
N LYS A 344 19.74 -6.66 -7.13
CA LYS A 344 20.48 -5.40 -7.21
C LYS A 344 19.82 -4.49 -8.24
N VAL A 345 19.75 -3.19 -7.96
CA VAL A 345 19.16 -2.21 -8.86
C VAL A 345 20.15 -1.10 -9.14
N ASN A 346 20.29 -0.74 -10.41
CA ASN A 346 21.14 0.36 -10.86
C ASN A 346 20.32 1.34 -11.69
N CYS A 347 20.25 2.60 -11.25
CA CYS A 347 19.54 3.68 -11.96
C CYS A 347 20.51 4.82 -12.37
N GLY A 348 21.75 4.46 -12.73
CA GLY A 348 22.82 5.36 -13.12
C GLY A 348 23.71 5.87 -11.97
N SER A 349 23.45 5.45 -10.74
CA SER A 349 24.19 5.85 -9.53
C SER A 349 25.00 4.71 -8.89
N GLY A 350 25.16 3.59 -9.60
CA GLY A 350 25.73 2.35 -9.05
C GLY A 350 24.67 1.35 -8.60
N ASP A 351 25.12 0.15 -8.24
CA ASP A 351 24.25 -0.95 -7.80
C ASP A 351 23.88 -0.77 -6.32
N ILE A 352 22.58 -0.74 -6.03
CA ILE A 352 22.02 -0.84 -4.69
C ILE A 352 21.53 -2.27 -4.48
N THR A 353 22.00 -2.93 -3.43
CA THR A 353 21.54 -4.26 -3.03
C THR A 353 20.26 -4.13 -2.22
N GLU A 354 19.32 -5.06 -2.40
CA GLU A 354 18.11 -5.09 -1.60
C GLU A 354 18.37 -5.25 -0.10
N THR A 355 17.43 -4.77 0.69
CA THR A 355 17.29 -5.07 2.12
C THR A 355 15.87 -5.60 2.31
N ASP A 356 15.71 -6.79 2.88
CA ASP A 356 14.43 -7.50 3.04
C ASP A 356 13.55 -7.48 1.77
N GLY A 357 14.17 -7.73 0.62
CA GLY A 357 13.51 -7.74 -0.70
C GLY A 357 13.29 -6.35 -1.32
N PHE A 358 13.50 -5.26 -0.59
CA PHE A 358 13.25 -3.90 -1.10
C PHE A 358 14.50 -3.20 -1.63
N VAL A 359 14.32 -2.48 -2.74
CA VAL A 359 15.19 -1.36 -3.12
C VAL A 359 14.33 -0.13 -3.39
N TRP A 360 14.73 0.98 -2.79
CA TRP A 360 14.10 2.29 -2.95
C TRP A 360 15.08 3.28 -3.58
N MET A 361 14.70 3.85 -4.72
CA MET A 361 15.51 4.80 -5.48
C MET A 361 14.83 6.17 -5.48
N ALA A 362 15.16 6.99 -4.49
CA ALA A 362 14.59 8.33 -4.34
C ALA A 362 14.78 9.18 -5.61
N ASN A 363 13.72 9.87 -6.02
CA ASN A 363 13.68 10.75 -7.21
C ASN A 363 14.10 10.08 -8.54
N LYS A 364 13.98 8.75 -8.65
CA LYS A 364 14.20 8.00 -9.88
C LYS A 364 12.89 7.41 -10.41
N ASN A 365 12.87 7.04 -11.69
CA ASN A 365 11.79 6.25 -12.27
C ASN A 365 12.27 4.84 -12.61
N ILE A 366 11.37 3.86 -12.58
CA ILE A 366 11.70 2.47 -12.94
C ILE A 366 12.26 2.33 -14.36
N VAL A 367 11.94 3.26 -15.26
CA VAL A 367 12.45 3.28 -16.64
C VAL A 367 13.92 3.66 -16.70
N ASP A 368 14.48 4.28 -15.66
CA ASP A 368 15.89 4.65 -15.59
C ASP A 368 16.76 3.51 -15.05
N CYS A 369 16.15 2.38 -14.71
CA CYS A 369 16.77 1.34 -13.88
C CYS A 369 16.97 0.01 -14.62
N MET A 370 18.05 -0.67 -14.24
CA MET A 370 18.30 -2.09 -14.54
C MET A 370 18.28 -2.86 -13.23
N VAL A 371 17.59 -4.00 -13.24
CA VAL A 371 17.49 -4.92 -12.12
C VAL A 371 18.31 -6.16 -12.45
N LYS A 372 19.24 -6.53 -11.58
CA LYS A 372 20.01 -7.77 -11.66
C LYS A 372 19.55 -8.72 -10.57
N LEU A 373 19.09 -9.89 -10.97
CA LEU A 373 18.69 -10.98 -10.08
C LEU A 373 19.79 -12.03 -10.02
N THR A 374 19.97 -12.64 -8.85
CA THR A 374 20.85 -13.80 -8.66
C THR A 374 20.12 -14.85 -7.83
N GLY A 375 19.92 -16.05 -8.39
CA GLY A 375 19.15 -17.09 -7.73
C GLY A 375 19.83 -17.66 -6.50
N THR A 376 19.11 -17.75 -5.40
CA THR A 376 19.58 -18.31 -4.12
C THR A 376 19.04 -19.71 -3.85
N ALA A 377 17.90 -20.05 -4.46
CA ALA A 377 17.33 -21.39 -4.48
C ALA A 377 16.63 -21.63 -5.82
N ASN A 378 16.28 -22.89 -6.08
CA ASN A 378 15.44 -23.23 -7.23
C ASN A 378 13.99 -22.85 -6.93
N GLY A 379 13.38 -22.02 -7.76
CA GLY A 379 11.97 -21.67 -7.60
C GLY A 379 11.51 -20.55 -8.52
N VAL A 380 10.34 -20.01 -8.22
CA VAL A 380 9.74 -18.87 -8.94
C VAL A 380 10.04 -17.60 -8.15
N TYR A 381 10.75 -16.65 -8.75
CA TYR A 381 10.92 -15.32 -8.15
C TYR A 381 9.68 -14.45 -8.42
N HIS A 382 9.44 -13.48 -7.55
CA HIS A 382 8.33 -12.53 -7.67
C HIS A 382 8.87 -11.09 -7.65
N LEU A 383 8.90 -10.40 -8.79
CA LEU A 383 9.40 -9.03 -8.89
C LEU A 383 8.24 -8.05 -9.07
N VAL A 384 8.14 -7.09 -8.16
CA VAL A 384 7.27 -5.92 -8.28
C VAL A 384 8.14 -4.68 -8.50
N MET A 385 7.70 -3.82 -9.42
CA MET A 385 8.37 -2.55 -9.73
C MET A 385 7.33 -1.46 -9.93
N GLY A 386 7.55 -0.26 -9.40
CA GLY A 386 6.66 0.88 -9.62
C GLY A 386 7.30 2.20 -9.21
N ASN A 387 6.70 3.30 -9.64
CA ASN A 387 6.98 4.64 -9.15
C ASN A 387 5.94 4.98 -8.07
N SER A 388 6.38 5.39 -6.89
CA SER A 388 5.50 5.59 -5.73
C SER A 388 4.43 6.67 -5.94
N ALA A 389 4.68 7.64 -6.81
CA ALA A 389 3.76 8.72 -7.15
C ALA A 389 2.78 8.38 -8.29
N ASP A 390 2.82 7.16 -8.85
CA ASP A 390 2.01 6.76 -10.00
C ASP A 390 1.48 5.33 -9.83
N ASP A 391 0.20 5.19 -9.43
CA ASP A 391 -0.49 3.89 -9.30
C ASP A 391 -0.45 3.03 -10.57
N GLU A 392 -0.31 3.64 -11.76
CA GLU A 392 -0.33 2.91 -13.03
C GLU A 392 1.03 2.37 -13.45
N SER A 393 2.09 2.88 -12.81
CA SER A 393 3.46 2.46 -13.07
C SER A 393 3.77 1.08 -12.50
N TRP A 394 3.00 0.62 -11.51
CA TRP A 394 3.23 -0.65 -10.83
C TRP A 394 3.07 -1.84 -11.78
N LYS A 395 4.07 -2.72 -11.78
CA LYS A 395 4.15 -3.94 -12.59
C LYS A 395 4.55 -5.11 -11.70
N TYR A 396 4.01 -6.27 -12.06
CA TYR A 396 4.39 -7.56 -11.51
C TYR A 396 4.96 -8.44 -12.62
N THR A 397 6.05 -9.15 -12.33
CA THR A 397 6.64 -10.15 -13.21
C THR A 397 7.18 -11.30 -12.37
N GLU A 398 7.14 -12.51 -12.90
CA GLU A 398 7.64 -13.71 -12.23
C GLU A 398 8.34 -14.63 -13.23
N GLY A 399 9.24 -15.47 -12.74
CA GLY A 399 9.90 -16.46 -13.58
C GLY A 399 10.68 -17.47 -12.76
N ASN A 400 11.06 -18.58 -13.40
CA ASN A 400 11.92 -19.58 -12.76
C ASN A 400 13.34 -19.04 -12.64
N ILE A 401 14.02 -19.35 -11.55
CA ILE A 401 15.45 -19.09 -11.36
C ILE A 401 16.06 -20.27 -10.59
N SER A 402 17.29 -20.64 -10.95
CA SER A 402 18.07 -21.66 -10.24
C SER A 402 19.22 -21.04 -9.45
N VAL A 403 19.78 -21.82 -8.52
CA VAL A 403 20.93 -21.39 -7.70
C VAL A 403 22.08 -20.93 -8.60
N GLY A 404 22.54 -19.69 -8.40
CA GLY A 404 23.65 -19.10 -9.17
C GLY A 404 23.25 -18.52 -10.53
N ASP A 405 22.03 -18.76 -11.01
CA ASP A 405 21.54 -18.11 -12.24
C ASP A 405 21.50 -16.60 -12.05
N THR A 406 21.84 -15.87 -13.12
CA THR A 406 21.69 -14.41 -13.14
C THR A 406 20.70 -13.99 -14.22
N LYS A 407 19.88 -12.98 -13.91
CA LYS A 407 18.93 -12.39 -14.86
C LYS A 407 18.99 -10.87 -14.79
N ASN A 408 19.14 -10.23 -15.94
CA ASN A 408 19.03 -8.79 -16.05
C ASN A 408 17.64 -8.43 -16.57
N ILE A 409 16.94 -7.57 -15.85
CA ILE A 409 15.59 -7.13 -16.14
C ILE A 409 15.64 -5.62 -16.30
N SER A 410 15.11 -5.14 -17.42
CA SER A 410 14.85 -3.72 -17.62
C SER A 410 13.51 -3.56 -18.30
N VAL A 411 12.70 -2.64 -17.78
CA VAL A 411 11.36 -2.38 -18.29
C VAL A 411 11.36 -1.74 -19.69
N ASN A 412 12.53 -1.35 -20.21
CA ASN A 412 12.72 -0.77 -21.54
C ASN A 412 13.23 -1.79 -22.57
N VAL A 413 13.59 -3.01 -22.15
CA VAL A 413 14.06 -4.05 -23.08
C VAL A 413 12.85 -4.84 -23.57
N VAL A 414 12.56 -4.77 -24.86
CA VAL A 414 11.37 -5.41 -25.45
C VAL A 414 11.42 -6.94 -25.32
N ASP A 415 12.62 -7.52 -25.45
CA ASP A 415 12.83 -8.97 -25.41
C ASP A 415 12.41 -9.58 -24.07
N PHE A 416 12.65 -8.87 -22.97
CA PHE A 416 12.18 -9.26 -21.65
C PHE A 416 10.65 -9.45 -21.63
N TRP A 417 9.89 -8.55 -22.26
CA TRP A 417 8.43 -8.63 -22.30
C TRP A 417 7.92 -9.72 -23.25
N TYR A 418 8.63 -10.01 -24.34
CA TYR A 418 8.36 -11.17 -25.18
C TYR A 418 8.59 -12.50 -24.44
N GLU A 419 9.63 -12.60 -23.61
CA GLU A 419 9.86 -13.76 -22.75
C GLU A 419 8.73 -13.96 -21.74
N GLN A 420 8.23 -12.87 -21.13
CA GLN A 420 7.06 -12.95 -20.25
C GLN A 420 5.82 -13.45 -21.01
N MET A 421 5.59 -12.94 -22.21
CA MET A 421 4.51 -13.43 -23.08
C MET A 421 4.67 -14.92 -23.42
N LEU A 422 5.89 -15.38 -23.69
CA LEU A 422 6.17 -16.78 -24.00
C LEU A 422 5.89 -17.69 -22.82
N ARG A 423 6.30 -17.28 -21.60
CA ARG A 423 6.06 -18.01 -20.35
C ARG A 423 4.56 -18.25 -20.14
N GLU A 424 3.77 -17.18 -20.18
CA GLU A 424 2.31 -17.26 -20.01
C GLU A 424 1.64 -18.07 -21.14
N THR A 425 2.11 -17.91 -22.38
CA THR A 425 1.59 -18.69 -23.52
C THR A 425 1.86 -20.19 -23.33
N ASN A 426 3.05 -20.57 -22.88
CA ASN A 426 3.37 -21.97 -22.58
C ASN A 426 2.57 -22.50 -21.39
N SER A 427 2.35 -21.69 -20.34
CA SER A 427 1.47 -22.06 -19.22
C SER A 427 0.05 -22.33 -19.70
N LEU A 428 -0.50 -21.45 -20.53
CA LEU A 428 -1.83 -21.66 -21.14
C LEU A 428 -1.87 -22.87 -22.07
N LEU A 429 -0.78 -23.22 -22.76
CA LEU A 429 -0.70 -24.42 -23.59
C LEU A 429 -0.71 -25.71 -22.77
N VAL A 430 -0.27 -25.69 -21.51
CA VAL A 430 -0.46 -26.85 -20.61
C VAL A 430 -1.95 -27.09 -20.37
N THR A 431 -2.73 -26.02 -20.15
CA THR A 431 -4.19 -26.10 -19.94
C THR A 431 -4.96 -26.32 -21.25
N TYR A 432 -4.50 -25.75 -22.37
CA TYR A 432 -5.17 -25.75 -23.66
C TYR A 432 -4.22 -26.21 -24.80
N PRO A 433 -3.77 -27.48 -24.79
CA PRO A 433 -2.65 -27.95 -25.63
C PRO A 433 -2.90 -27.88 -27.14
N THR A 434 -4.16 -28.02 -27.57
CA THR A 434 -4.53 -28.01 -28.99
C THR A 434 -5.01 -26.66 -29.50
N ASN A 435 -4.91 -25.59 -28.69
CA ASN A 435 -5.44 -24.29 -29.08
C ASN A 435 -4.57 -23.62 -30.17
N THR A 436 -5.12 -23.48 -31.37
CA THR A 436 -4.45 -22.85 -32.52
C THR A 436 -4.02 -21.41 -32.24
N ASN A 437 -4.83 -20.62 -31.51
CA ASN A 437 -4.47 -19.23 -31.21
C ASN A 437 -3.25 -19.15 -30.29
N LEU A 438 -3.11 -20.03 -29.31
CA LEU A 438 -1.90 -20.10 -28.46
C LEU A 438 -0.66 -20.52 -29.25
N ASN A 439 -0.79 -21.49 -30.17
CA ASN A 439 0.31 -21.86 -31.06
C ASN A 439 0.72 -20.71 -31.98
N ASN A 440 -0.24 -19.95 -32.51
CA ASN A 440 0.01 -18.75 -33.29
C ASN A 440 0.68 -17.65 -32.44
N MET A 441 0.28 -17.48 -31.18
CA MET A 441 0.95 -16.56 -30.24
C MET A 441 2.40 -16.97 -30.03
N LYS A 442 2.68 -18.25 -29.76
CA LYS A 442 4.04 -18.77 -29.59
C LYS A 442 4.92 -18.50 -30.82
N MET A 443 4.39 -18.77 -32.02
CA MET A 443 5.08 -18.47 -33.28
C MET A 443 5.33 -16.97 -33.46
N ALA A 444 4.33 -16.13 -33.17
CA ALA A 444 4.44 -14.68 -33.26
C ALA A 444 5.45 -14.12 -32.24
N ILE A 445 5.55 -14.69 -31.05
CA ILE A 445 6.55 -14.32 -30.05
C ILE A 445 7.96 -14.67 -30.53
N ASN A 446 8.18 -15.90 -31.00
CA ASN A 446 9.49 -16.35 -31.50
C ASN A 446 9.97 -15.55 -32.71
N THR A 447 9.04 -15.05 -33.54
CA THR A 447 9.33 -14.22 -34.71
C THR A 447 9.23 -12.72 -34.44
N LYS A 448 9.00 -12.32 -33.18
CA LYS A 448 8.77 -10.92 -32.76
C LYS A 448 7.71 -10.19 -33.61
N ASN A 449 6.69 -10.90 -34.07
CA ASN A 449 5.58 -10.34 -34.84
C ASN A 449 4.46 -9.84 -33.92
N ARG A 450 4.58 -8.59 -33.45
CA ARG A 450 3.62 -7.94 -32.54
C ARG A 450 2.17 -7.97 -33.05
N ILE A 451 1.94 -7.77 -34.35
CA ILE A 451 0.57 -7.71 -34.92
C ILE A 451 -0.12 -9.07 -34.79
N ASN A 452 0.55 -10.15 -35.22
CA ASN A 452 0.01 -11.50 -35.13
C ASN A 452 -0.15 -11.93 -33.67
N LEU A 453 0.75 -11.50 -32.79
CA LEU A 453 0.66 -11.75 -31.36
C LEU A 453 -0.62 -11.14 -30.76
N ILE A 454 -0.86 -9.84 -30.99
CA ILE A 454 -2.07 -9.14 -30.48
C ILE A 454 -3.34 -9.80 -31.05
N ASN A 455 -3.39 -10.07 -32.35
CA ASN A 455 -4.57 -10.67 -32.97
C ASN A 455 -4.88 -12.06 -32.41
N SER A 456 -3.86 -12.92 -32.31
CA SER A 456 -4.02 -14.29 -31.78
C SER A 456 -4.40 -14.26 -30.30
N TYR A 457 -3.82 -13.35 -29.52
CA TYR A 457 -4.18 -13.11 -28.12
C TYR A 457 -5.66 -12.73 -27.96
N ILE A 458 -6.16 -11.77 -28.75
CA ILE A 458 -7.56 -11.33 -28.68
C ILE A 458 -8.52 -12.46 -29.08
N LEU A 459 -8.18 -13.24 -30.10
CA LEU A 459 -8.96 -14.41 -30.53
C LEU A 459 -9.00 -15.50 -29.45
N PHE A 460 -7.87 -15.80 -28.81
CA PHE A 460 -7.81 -16.73 -27.69
C PHE A 460 -8.73 -16.29 -26.55
N ARG A 461 -8.61 -15.01 -26.14
CA ARG A 461 -9.37 -14.45 -25.02
C ARG A 461 -10.88 -14.47 -25.27
N LYS A 462 -11.32 -14.20 -26.50
CA LYS A 462 -12.73 -14.36 -26.92
C LYS A 462 -13.23 -15.81 -26.81
N GLN A 463 -12.39 -16.77 -27.17
CA GLN A 463 -12.79 -18.18 -27.25
C GLN A 463 -12.82 -18.88 -25.89
N LYS A 464 -11.83 -18.63 -25.04
CA LYS A 464 -11.64 -19.39 -23.79
C LYS A 464 -12.14 -18.67 -22.55
N LEU A 465 -12.46 -17.39 -22.66
CA LEU A 465 -12.90 -16.56 -21.55
C LEU A 465 -11.95 -16.60 -20.33
N GLU A 466 -10.68 -16.94 -20.56
CA GLU A 466 -9.63 -16.98 -19.55
C GLU A 466 -9.26 -15.54 -19.19
N THR A 467 -9.22 -15.19 -17.90
CA THR A 467 -8.98 -13.80 -17.42
C THR A 467 -7.91 -13.68 -16.35
N ILE A 468 -7.29 -14.77 -15.92
CA ILE A 468 -6.19 -14.75 -14.94
C ILE A 468 -4.90 -14.43 -15.68
N ILE A 469 -4.50 -15.33 -16.57
CA ILE A 469 -3.23 -15.23 -17.28
C ILE A 469 -3.32 -14.14 -18.35
N THR A 470 -4.39 -14.13 -19.14
CA THR A 470 -4.54 -13.17 -20.23
C THR A 470 -4.58 -11.73 -19.71
N TRP A 471 -5.02 -11.47 -18.48
CA TRP A 471 -4.99 -10.13 -17.91
C TRP A 471 -3.55 -9.63 -17.75
N ARG A 472 -2.66 -10.45 -17.18
CA ARG A 472 -1.23 -10.12 -17.04
C ARG A 472 -0.58 -9.85 -18.40
N MET A 473 -0.94 -10.65 -19.41
CA MET A 473 -0.43 -10.51 -20.77
C MET A 473 -0.76 -9.15 -21.42
N VAL A 474 -1.86 -8.49 -21.04
CA VAL A 474 -2.14 -7.12 -21.53
C VAL A 474 -1.05 -6.15 -21.09
N ASN A 475 -0.56 -6.26 -19.85
CA ASN A 475 0.53 -5.41 -19.37
C ASN A 475 1.80 -5.65 -20.18
N TYR A 476 2.13 -6.90 -20.51
CA TYR A 476 3.31 -7.20 -21.32
C TYR A 476 3.16 -6.68 -22.75
N LEU A 477 1.98 -6.84 -23.37
CA LEU A 477 1.66 -6.29 -24.68
C LEU A 477 1.76 -4.76 -24.71
N GLU A 478 1.32 -4.08 -23.64
CA GLU A 478 1.42 -2.63 -23.51
C GLU A 478 2.88 -2.18 -23.62
N ARG A 479 3.78 -2.87 -22.91
CA ARG A 479 5.22 -2.58 -22.95
C ARG A 479 5.82 -2.88 -24.31
N ILE A 480 5.48 -4.01 -24.94
CA ILE A 480 5.93 -4.34 -26.29
C ILE A 480 5.54 -3.22 -27.27
N ILE A 481 4.27 -2.80 -27.28
CA ILE A 481 3.80 -1.75 -28.19
C ILE A 481 4.54 -0.43 -27.94
N ASN A 482 4.68 -0.01 -26.68
CA ASN A 482 5.28 1.28 -26.34
C ASN A 482 6.78 1.34 -26.61
N ILE A 483 7.50 0.22 -26.47
CA ILE A 483 8.93 0.17 -26.80
C ILE A 483 9.13 0.15 -28.32
N GLU A 484 8.33 -0.61 -29.06
CA GLU A 484 8.46 -0.71 -30.52
C GLU A 484 7.88 0.49 -31.27
N ILE A 485 6.99 1.27 -30.64
CA ILE A 485 6.39 2.49 -31.20
C ILE A 485 6.44 3.61 -30.13
N PRO A 486 7.63 4.14 -29.80
CA PRO A 486 7.79 5.09 -28.71
C PRO A 486 7.22 6.49 -29.03
N SER A 487 7.10 6.85 -30.30
CA SER A 487 6.67 8.18 -30.73
C SER A 487 5.83 8.11 -32.01
N PRO A 488 4.56 7.65 -31.93
CA PRO A 488 3.66 7.70 -33.07
C PRO A 488 3.38 9.15 -33.47
N THR A 489 3.08 9.38 -34.75
CA THR A 489 2.67 10.70 -35.22
C THR A 489 1.39 11.15 -34.50
N SER A 490 1.21 12.46 -34.35
CA SER A 490 0.02 13.04 -33.71
C SER A 490 -1.30 12.57 -34.34
N ILE A 491 -1.30 12.36 -35.66
CA ILE A 491 -2.43 11.84 -36.43
C ILE A 491 -2.72 10.38 -36.04
N VAL A 492 -1.70 9.53 -36.00
CA VAL A 492 -1.83 8.11 -35.63
C VAL A 492 -2.32 7.98 -34.19
N PHE A 493 -1.72 8.73 -33.27
CA PHE A 493 -2.12 8.75 -31.87
C PHE A 493 -3.58 9.20 -31.71
N SER A 494 -3.97 10.31 -32.36
CA SER A 494 -5.33 10.85 -32.29
C SER A 494 -6.37 9.91 -32.89
N LYS A 495 -6.04 9.23 -33.99
CA LYS A 495 -6.91 8.22 -34.61
C LYS A 495 -7.13 7.04 -33.65
N GLN A 496 -6.05 6.53 -33.06
CA GLN A 496 -6.12 5.41 -32.12
C GLN A 496 -6.91 5.76 -30.85
N LYS A 497 -6.69 6.97 -30.30
CA LYS A 497 -7.48 7.51 -29.20
C LYS A 497 -8.98 7.56 -29.51
N LYS A 498 -9.35 8.12 -30.67
CA LYS A 498 -10.76 8.20 -31.09
C LYS A 498 -11.38 6.80 -31.21
N LEU A 499 -10.63 5.85 -31.76
CA LEU A 499 -11.08 4.47 -31.92
C LEU A 499 -11.33 3.80 -30.56
N ALA A 500 -10.36 3.85 -29.64
CA ALA A 500 -10.51 3.31 -28.29
C ALA A 500 -11.73 3.89 -27.55
N LEU A 501 -11.92 5.22 -27.61
CA LEU A 501 -13.08 5.88 -26.99
C LEU A 501 -14.41 5.51 -27.65
N SER A 502 -14.40 5.25 -28.96
CA SER A 502 -15.60 4.80 -29.70
C SER A 502 -16.02 3.40 -29.27
N TYR A 503 -15.06 2.48 -29.14
CA TYR A 503 -15.33 1.12 -28.62
C TYR A 503 -15.77 1.13 -27.17
N LYS A 504 -15.18 1.99 -26.31
CA LYS A 504 -15.70 2.20 -24.95
C LYS A 504 -17.16 2.66 -24.98
N SER A 505 -17.46 3.69 -25.79
CA SER A 505 -18.83 4.21 -25.90
C SER A 505 -19.81 3.16 -26.41
N LEU A 506 -19.38 2.28 -27.33
CA LEU A 506 -20.19 1.17 -27.81
C LEU A 506 -20.46 0.18 -26.67
N ALA A 507 -19.43 -0.20 -25.91
CA ALA A 507 -19.58 -1.11 -24.77
C ALA A 507 -20.55 -0.54 -23.72
N ASP A 508 -20.45 0.75 -23.40
CA ASP A 508 -21.34 1.47 -22.48
C ASP A 508 -22.80 1.47 -22.97
N LYS A 509 -23.02 1.86 -24.23
CA LYS A 509 -24.36 1.94 -24.81
C LYS A 509 -25.02 0.56 -24.89
N THR A 510 -24.27 -0.47 -25.26
CA THR A 510 -24.76 -1.85 -25.27
C THR A 510 -25.15 -2.30 -23.86
N ALA A 511 -24.36 -1.97 -22.83
CA ALA A 511 -24.71 -2.27 -21.44
C ALA A 511 -26.05 -1.67 -21.03
N LEU A 512 -26.27 -0.39 -21.34
CA LEU A 512 -27.52 0.31 -21.04
C LEU A 512 -28.72 -0.28 -21.80
N LEU A 513 -28.52 -0.66 -23.07
CA LEU A 513 -29.56 -1.30 -23.88
C LEU A 513 -29.94 -2.68 -23.32
N GLN A 514 -28.95 -3.49 -22.91
CA GLN A 514 -29.19 -4.79 -22.28
C GLN A 514 -29.91 -4.63 -20.93
N GLN A 515 -29.51 -3.64 -20.13
CA GLN A 515 -30.14 -3.34 -18.84
C GLN A 515 -31.64 -3.02 -19.01
N ARG A 516 -32.03 -2.24 -20.03
CA ARG A 516 -33.45 -1.97 -20.35
C ARG A 516 -34.23 -3.24 -20.67
N ARG A 517 -33.56 -4.29 -21.14
CA ARG A 517 -34.12 -5.63 -21.41
C ARG A 517 -33.97 -6.58 -20.21
N LYS A 518 -33.62 -6.06 -19.03
CA LYS A 518 -33.32 -6.83 -17.80
C LYS A 518 -32.19 -7.88 -17.99
N LYS A 519 -31.27 -7.63 -18.93
CA LYS A 519 -30.05 -8.42 -19.13
C LYS A 519 -28.85 -7.66 -18.59
N TYR A 520 -27.96 -8.35 -17.91
CA TYR A 520 -26.77 -7.78 -17.28
C TYR A 520 -25.50 -8.44 -17.83
N PRO A 521 -24.38 -7.70 -17.92
CA PRO A 521 -23.11 -8.30 -18.29
C PRO A 521 -22.72 -9.35 -17.25
N ASN A 522 -22.06 -10.42 -17.69
CA ASN A 522 -21.47 -11.39 -16.77
C ASN A 522 -20.13 -10.87 -16.21
N ILE A 523 -19.51 -11.65 -15.31
CA ILE A 523 -18.24 -11.29 -14.69
C ILE A 523 -17.12 -11.08 -15.72
N TRP A 524 -17.03 -11.94 -16.72
CA TRP A 524 -16.02 -11.86 -17.77
C TRP A 524 -16.15 -10.58 -18.61
N GLN A 525 -17.37 -10.22 -19.01
CA GLN A 525 -17.65 -9.00 -19.77
C GLN A 525 -17.28 -7.77 -18.93
N SER A 526 -17.59 -7.81 -17.63
CA SER A 526 -17.31 -6.72 -16.71
C SER A 526 -15.82 -6.56 -16.43
N LEU A 527 -15.08 -7.66 -16.28
CA LEU A 527 -13.63 -7.67 -16.14
C LEU A 527 -12.95 -7.08 -17.40
N ASN A 528 -13.35 -7.48 -18.61
CA ASN A 528 -12.79 -6.90 -19.84
C ASN A 528 -13.06 -5.39 -19.93
N TYR A 529 -14.29 -4.96 -19.64
CA TYR A 529 -14.62 -3.55 -19.64
C TYR A 529 -13.78 -2.76 -18.64
N ASP A 530 -13.57 -3.33 -17.45
CA ASP A 530 -12.74 -2.73 -16.40
C ASP A 530 -11.27 -2.62 -16.82
N GLN A 531 -10.69 -3.66 -17.42
CA GLN A 531 -9.32 -3.59 -17.95
C GLN A 531 -9.18 -2.54 -19.05
N GLY A 532 -10.16 -2.48 -19.97
CA GLY A 532 -10.19 -1.46 -21.01
C GLY A 532 -10.24 -0.05 -20.42
N ARG A 533 -10.94 0.14 -19.29
CA ARG A 533 -10.95 1.41 -18.56
C ARG A 533 -9.63 1.70 -17.86
N GLU A 534 -9.02 0.72 -17.21
CA GLU A 534 -7.69 0.88 -16.57
C GLU A 534 -6.68 1.41 -17.59
N LEU A 535 -6.67 0.86 -18.81
CA LEU A 535 -5.84 1.33 -19.93
C LEU A 535 -6.14 2.77 -20.38
N LEU A 536 -7.32 3.31 -20.09
CA LEU A 536 -7.66 4.70 -20.43
C LEU A 536 -7.32 5.72 -19.34
N THR A 537 -6.75 5.26 -18.22
CA THR A 537 -6.15 6.14 -17.20
C THR A 537 -4.72 6.47 -17.65
N ASN A 538 -4.37 7.76 -17.62
CA ASN A 538 -3.14 8.35 -18.20
C ASN A 538 -2.61 7.60 -19.46
N PRO A 539 -3.39 7.58 -20.55
CA PRO A 539 -3.16 6.65 -21.65
C PRO A 539 -2.03 7.09 -22.58
N ASN A 540 -1.17 6.13 -22.92
CA ASN A 540 -0.20 6.21 -24.01
C ASN A 540 -0.73 5.50 -25.27
N TYR A 541 0.08 5.44 -26.32
CA TYR A 541 -0.34 4.84 -27.58
C TYR A 541 -0.69 3.36 -27.45
N GLY A 542 0.19 2.55 -26.84
CA GLY A 542 -0.04 1.12 -26.63
C GLY A 542 -1.29 0.84 -25.80
N LYS A 543 -1.53 1.64 -24.76
CA LYS A 543 -2.75 1.60 -23.98
C LYS A 543 -4.00 1.86 -24.83
N TYR A 544 -4.00 2.83 -25.74
CA TYR A 544 -5.13 3.04 -26.65
C TYR A 544 -5.33 1.90 -27.66
N VAL A 545 -4.23 1.31 -28.17
CA VAL A 545 -4.31 0.12 -29.04
C VAL A 545 -5.00 -1.03 -28.31
N LEU A 546 -4.57 -1.31 -27.08
CA LEU A 546 -5.13 -2.41 -26.30
C LEU A 546 -6.56 -2.10 -25.82
N ALA A 547 -6.84 -0.86 -25.39
CA ALA A 547 -8.18 -0.46 -24.95
C ALA A 547 -9.21 -0.67 -26.06
N GLU A 548 -8.90 -0.28 -27.32
CA GLU A 548 -9.75 -0.59 -28.47
C GLU A 548 -10.08 -2.09 -28.53
N LYS A 549 -9.04 -2.95 -28.55
CA LYS A 549 -9.22 -4.39 -28.73
C LYS A 549 -10.00 -5.00 -27.58
N ILE A 550 -9.69 -4.62 -26.34
CA ILE A 550 -10.34 -5.13 -25.13
C ILE A 550 -11.80 -4.68 -25.05
N PHE A 551 -12.12 -3.41 -25.32
CA PHE A 551 -13.53 -3.00 -25.40
C PHE A 551 -14.28 -3.71 -26.52
N GLY A 552 -13.60 -3.99 -27.65
CA GLY A 552 -14.15 -4.73 -28.78
C GLY A 552 -14.52 -6.19 -28.50
N ILE A 553 -14.16 -6.74 -27.35
CA ILE A 553 -14.52 -8.12 -26.97
C ILE A 553 -15.52 -8.19 -25.82
N VAL A 554 -15.89 -7.07 -25.19
CA VAL A 554 -16.79 -7.04 -24.02
C VAL A 554 -18.15 -7.70 -24.29
N TRP A 555 -18.66 -7.61 -25.52
CA TRP A 555 -19.99 -8.13 -25.89
C TRP A 555 -19.93 -9.25 -26.94
N TYR A 556 -18.77 -9.90 -27.10
CA TYR A 556 -18.61 -11.05 -27.98
C TYR A 556 -19.23 -12.32 -27.38
#